data_AF-A0A928LIE0-F1
#
_entry.id   AF-A0A928LIE0-F1
#
_cell.length_a   1.000
_cell.length_b   1.000
_cell.length_c   1.000
_cell.angle_alpha   90.00
_cell.angle_beta   90.00
_cell.angle_gamma   90.00
#
_symmetry.space_group_name_H-M   'P 1'
#
loop_
_entity.id
_entity.type
_entity.pdbx_description
1 polymer ?
#
loop_
_entity_poly.entity_id
_entity_poly.type
_entity_poly.pdbx_seq_one_letter_code
_entity_poly.pdbx_strand_id
1 'polypeptide(L)'
;MLNNLRAELVRKGFNTPAEAVADALSCTAKTARNKLDGISPVTVPEAVKIIEMYFSKDNFTIEYLFAQTQTTICCVEQQSDERGES
;
A
#
# COMPACT_ATOMS: atom_id res chain seq x y z
N MET A 1 -2.09 -1.20 3.73
CA MET A 1 -1.14 -0.15 3.31
C MET A 1 -0.28 -0.65 2.16
N LEU A 2 0.00 0.17 1.15
CA LEU A 2 0.82 -0.19 -0.01
C LEU A 2 2.29 0.14 0.24
N ASN A 3 2.97 -0.68 1.04
CA ASN A 3 4.34 -0.42 1.48
C ASN A 3 5.36 -0.49 0.34
N ASN A 4 5.17 -1.41 -0.62
CA ASN A 4 6.10 -1.61 -1.72
C ASN A 4 6.08 -0.43 -2.70
N LEU A 5 4.89 0.00 -3.15
CA LEU A 5 4.77 1.18 -4.01
C LEU A 5 5.39 2.43 -3.39
N ARG A 6 5.18 2.66 -2.08
CA ARG A 6 5.80 3.78 -1.36
C ARG A 6 7.33 3.68 -1.37
N ALA A 7 7.87 2.50 -1.07
CA ALA A 7 9.31 2.29 -1.02
C ALA A 7 9.98 2.53 -2.39
N GLU A 8 9.40 2.01 -3.47
CA GLU A 8 9.95 2.16 -4.81
C GLU A 8 9.86 3.61 -5.34
N LEU A 9 8.79 4.34 -5.02
CA LEU A 9 8.69 5.76 -5.35
C LEU A 9 9.77 6.58 -4.62
N VAL A 10 10.01 6.31 -3.34
CA VAL A 10 11.09 6.97 -2.59
C VAL A 10 12.47 6.61 -3.15
N ARG A 11 12.70 5.34 -3.53
CA ARG A 11 13.95 4.90 -4.17
C ARG A 11 14.23 5.63 -5.50
N LYS A 12 13.19 6.01 -6.24
CA LYS A 12 13.30 6.84 -7.45
C LYS A 12 13.53 8.33 -7.19
N GLY A 13 13.47 8.77 -5.93
CA GLY A 13 13.65 10.16 -5.54
C GLY A 13 12.36 10.94 -5.29
N PHE A 14 11.19 10.29 -5.29
CA PHE A 14 9.93 10.94 -4.92
C PHE A 14 9.78 10.96 -3.39
N ASN A 15 10.13 12.08 -2.77
CA ASN A 15 10.00 12.28 -1.32
C ASN A 15 8.52 12.28 -0.83
N THR A 16 7.58 12.51 -1.75
CA THR A 16 6.14 12.58 -1.49
C THR A 16 5.39 11.56 -2.38
N PRO A 17 5.33 10.27 -1.97
CA PRO A 17 4.70 9.21 -2.78
C PRO A 17 3.23 9.50 -3.14
N ALA A 18 2.52 10.21 -2.27
CA ALA A 18 1.13 10.60 -2.52
C ALA A 18 0.99 11.64 -3.64
N GLU A 19 1.95 12.53 -3.82
CA GLU A 19 1.95 13.50 -4.92
C GLU A 19 2.26 12.79 -6.23
N ALA A 20 3.24 11.89 -6.25
CA ALA A 20 3.54 11.09 -7.44
C ALA A 20 2.31 10.27 -7.91
N VAL A 21 1.61 9.61 -6.99
CA VAL A 21 0.37 8.88 -7.31
C VAL A 21 -0.76 9.84 -7.74
N ALA A 22 -0.86 11.02 -7.12
CA ALA A 22 -1.83 12.03 -7.52
C ALA A 22 -1.62 12.49 -8.97
N ASP A 23 -0.36 12.72 -9.36
CA ASP A 23 0.03 13.13 -10.70
C ASP A 23 -0.27 12.03 -11.73
N ALA A 24 0.10 10.78 -11.44
CA ALA A 24 -0.18 9.65 -12.34
C ALA A 24 -1.67 9.38 -12.55
N LEU A 25 -2.49 9.61 -11.54
CA LEU A 25 -3.93 9.36 -11.59
C LEU A 25 -4.75 10.62 -11.90
N SER A 26 -4.11 11.79 -12.02
CA SER A 26 -4.78 13.09 -12.14
C SER A 26 -5.86 13.30 -11.06
N CYS A 27 -5.53 12.95 -9.82
CA CYS A 27 -6.43 13.06 -8.68
C CYS A 27 -5.83 13.96 -7.59
N THR A 28 -6.61 14.25 -6.54
CA THR A 28 -6.07 15.06 -5.43
C THR A 28 -5.09 14.24 -4.59
N ALA A 29 -4.11 14.91 -3.97
CA ALA A 29 -3.20 14.29 -3.01
C ALA A 29 -3.94 13.59 -1.85
N LYS A 30 -5.13 14.07 -1.48
CA LYS A 30 -5.99 13.41 -0.48
C LYS A 30 -6.47 12.04 -0.97
N THR A 31 -6.97 11.97 -2.20
CA THR A 31 -7.42 10.70 -2.82
C THR A 31 -6.24 9.73 -2.97
N ALA A 32 -5.09 10.22 -3.41
CA ALA A 32 -3.88 9.41 -3.55
C ALA A 32 -3.38 8.85 -2.22
N ARG A 33 -3.39 9.66 -1.14
CA ARG A 33 -3.09 9.18 0.22
C ARG A 33 -4.04 8.06 0.64
N ASN A 34 -5.35 8.25 0.47
CA ASN A 34 -6.34 7.22 0.81
C ASN A 34 -6.08 5.90 0.06
N LYS A 35 -5.66 5.97 -1.21
CA LYS A 35 -5.28 4.79 -2.00
C LYS A 35 -4.03 4.11 -1.46
N LEU A 36 -2.99 4.88 -1.15
CA LEU A 36 -1.74 4.37 -0.59
C LEU A 36 -1.92 3.75 0.81
N ASP A 37 -2.81 4.32 1.61
CA ASP A 37 -3.12 3.84 2.96
C ASP A 37 -4.01 2.58 2.91
N GLY A 38 -4.65 2.33 1.76
CA GLY A 38 -5.58 1.22 1.56
C GLY A 38 -7.00 1.52 2.05
N ILE A 39 -7.33 2.79 2.31
CA ILE A 39 -8.70 3.24 2.63
C ILE A 39 -9.59 3.11 1.40
N SER A 40 -9.07 3.49 0.23
CA SER A 40 -9.74 3.28 -1.06
C SER A 40 -8.94 2.32 -1.93
N PRO A 41 -9.59 1.41 -2.67
CA PRO A 41 -8.89 0.49 -3.55
C PRO A 41 -8.23 1.22 -4.73
N VAL A 42 -7.08 0.69 -5.15
CA VAL A 42 -6.49 1.00 -6.46
C VAL A 42 -7.04 -0.01 -7.46
N THR A 43 -7.63 0.49 -8.54
CA THR A 43 -8.14 -0.35 -9.63
C THR A 43 -7.00 -0.76 -10.55
N VAL A 44 -7.19 -1.85 -11.30
CA VAL A 44 -6.16 -2.33 -12.26
C VAL A 44 -5.76 -1.26 -13.28
N PRO A 45 -6.67 -0.49 -13.90
CA PRO A 45 -6.29 0.58 -14.83
C PRO A 45 -5.45 1.69 -14.17
N GLU A 46 -5.71 2.01 -12.90
CA GLU A 46 -4.92 2.99 -12.15
C GLU A 46 -3.52 2.44 -11.84
N ALA A 47 -3.43 1.17 -11.46
CA ALA A 47 -2.14 0.50 -11.22
C ALA A 47 -1.27 0.51 -12.48
N VAL A 48 -1.85 0.20 -13.65
CA VAL A 48 -1.15 0.23 -14.94
C VAL A 48 -0.60 1.63 -15.23
N LYS A 49 -1.39 2.70 -15.04
CA LYS A 49 -0.93 4.09 -15.25
C LYS A 49 0.28 4.45 -14.38
N ILE A 50 0.26 4.05 -13.11
CA ILE A 50 1.37 4.30 -12.18
C ILE A 50 2.63 3.57 -12.65
N ILE A 51 2.49 2.32 -13.09
CA ILE A 51 3.60 1.51 -13.61
C ILE A 51 4.16 2.13 -14.90
N GLU A 52 3.31 2.47 -15.86
CA GLU A 52 3.76 3.08 -17.12
C GLU A 52 4.50 4.40 -16.88
N MET A 53 4.00 5.25 -15.97
CA MET A 53 4.57 6.55 -15.70
C MET A 53 5.91 6.47 -14.96
N TYR A 54 6.00 5.64 -13.91
CA TYR A 54 7.18 5.64 -13.03
C TYR A 54 8.07 4.42 -13.16
N PHE A 55 7.53 3.27 -13.53
CA PHE A 55 8.18 1.96 -13.45
C PHE A 55 8.30 1.23 -14.79
N SER A 56 8.10 1.93 -15.92
CA SER A 56 8.14 1.33 -17.26
C SER A 56 9.45 0.66 -17.62
N LYS A 57 10.53 0.94 -16.89
CA LYS A 57 11.86 0.35 -17.09
C LYS A 57 12.29 -0.63 -15.99
N ASP A 58 11.55 -0.73 -14.90
CA ASP A 58 11.96 -1.46 -13.70
C ASP A 58 11.39 -2.89 -13.65
N ASN A 59 10.59 -3.26 -14.65
CA ASN A 59 10.00 -4.60 -14.83
C ASN A 59 9.28 -5.13 -13.56
N PHE A 60 8.69 -4.21 -12.78
CA PHE A 60 7.92 -4.56 -11.59
C PHE A 60 6.55 -5.12 -11.95
N THR A 61 6.09 -6.09 -11.17
CA THR A 61 4.76 -6.68 -11.33
C THR A 61 3.72 -5.94 -10.48
N ILE A 62 2.46 -6.01 -10.90
CA ILE A 62 1.33 -5.41 -10.15
C ILE A 62 1.23 -6.07 -8.77
N GLU A 63 1.39 -7.39 -8.71
CA GLU A 63 1.34 -8.17 -7.48
C GLU A 63 2.38 -7.71 -6.47
N TYR A 64 3.59 -7.35 -6.94
CA TYR A 64 4.63 -6.84 -6.06
C TYR A 64 4.32 -5.43 -5.57
N LEU A 65 4.06 -4.47 -6.48
CA LEU A 65 3.87 -3.07 -6.11
C LEU A 65 2.62 -2.85 -5.25
N PHE A 66 1.57 -3.59 -5.53
CA PHE A 66 0.26 -3.46 -4.90
C PHE A 66 -0.04 -4.57 -3.89
N ALA A 67 0.98 -5.35 -3.46
CA ALA A 67 0.85 -6.32 -2.38
C ALA A 67 0.32 -5.62 -1.12
N GLN A 68 -0.83 -6.10 -0.62
CA GLN A 68 -1.34 -5.64 0.67
C GLN A 68 -0.56 -6.33 1.77
N THR A 69 0.16 -5.56 2.60
CA THR A 69 0.61 -6.07 3.90
C THR A 69 -0.62 -6.28 4.76
N GLN A 70 -1.09 -7.53 4.82
CA GLN A 70 -2.07 -7.95 5.82
C GLN A 70 -1.35 -7.84 7.17
N THR A 71 -1.58 -6.74 7.88
CA THR A 71 -1.23 -6.68 9.30
C THR A 71 -2.22 -7.61 9.98
N THR A 72 -1.88 -8.90 10.03
CA THR A 72 -2.53 -9.82 10.94
C THR A 72 -2.22 -9.30 12.32
N ILE A 73 -3.14 -8.55 12.92
CA ILE A 73 -3.15 -8.39 14.36
C ILE A 73 -3.45 -9.79 14.86
N CYS A 74 -2.42 -10.52 15.25
CA CYS A 74 -2.60 -11.70 16.08
C CYS A 74 -3.19 -11.17 17.39
N CYS A 75 -4.52 -11.21 17.51
CA CYS A 75 -5.17 -11.20 18.81
C CYS A 75 -4.57 -12.38 19.56
N VAL A 76 -3.61 -12.10 20.44
CA VAL A 76 -3.17 -13.07 21.44
C VAL A 76 -4.35 -13.16 22.40
N GLU A 77 -5.26 -14.10 22.15
CA GLU A 77 -6.25 -14.48 23.14
C GLU A 77 -5.47 -14.99 24.36
N GLN A 78 -5.34 -14.15 25.39
CA GLN A 78 -4.98 -14.61 26.70
C GLN A 78 -6.18 -15.39 27.23
N GLN A 79 -6.17 -16.72 27.01
CA GLN A 79 -7.00 -17.63 27.76
C GLN A 79 -6.49 -17.64 29.21
N SER A 80 -7.21 -16.93 30.07
CA SER A 80 -7.12 -17.07 31.52
C SER A 80 -7.68 -18.44 31.91
N ASP A 81 -6.79 -19.41 32.12
CA ASP A 81 -7.11 -20.61 32.89
C ASP A 81 -7.27 -20.21 34.37
N GLU A 82 -8.50 -19.88 34.78
CA GLU A 82 -8.86 -19.87 36.20
C GLU A 82 -9.03 -21.33 36.65
N ARG A 83 -7.93 -21.89 37.17
CA ARG A 83 -7.94 -23.15 37.91
C ARG A 83 -8.86 -23.01 39.11
N GLY A 84 -9.86 -23.87 39.18
CA GLY A 84 -10.64 -24.12 40.38
C GLY A 84 -9.78 -24.75 41.48
N GLU A 85 -9.76 -24.06 42.61
CA GLU A 85 -9.49 -24.55 43.97
C GLU A 85 -10.59 -23.86 44.80
N SER A 86 -11.40 -24.50 45.65
CA SER A 86 -11.55 -25.86 46.15
C SER A 86 -13.02 -26.03 46.59
#